data_AF-A0A523G901-F1
#
_entry.id   AF-A0A523G901-F1
#
_cell.length_a   1.000
_cell.length_b   1.000
_cell.length_c   1.000
_cell.angle_alpha   90.00
_cell.angle_beta   90.00
_cell.angle_gamma   90.00
#
_symmetry.space_group_name_H-M   'P 1'
#
loop_
_entity.id
_entity.type
_entity.pdbx_description
1 polymer ?
#
loop_
_entity_poly.entity_id
_entity_poly.type
_entity_poly.pdbx_seq_one_letter_code
_entity_poly.pdbx_strand_id
1 'polypeptide(L)'
;MKQRIKLNIYFLTVYLAVTGYLITFSCTDQQEDFGKDDYILSISALPEYERNIDHAGLIGYTMEWEEDWQLRDRATGIYRTSCFNCHGNNEQPGSLPNSNKFWKDNFKNGSDPYSMYRTVTRGFGQMPPHPHLVPSQKYEVIAFIREELIKVNNPKEYFYVDSSYLASLPQGESEGPLPQPYHPWSDMDYGNWLIRCYEMSDSDDPPKVISTEGSPLPNEDYSQVNFAYKGIAVRLDKGEGGIAAGTAFALFDHDLLRFVGVWTGKGFIDWEEILLNDQHNTYPRTVGQRQFANPITPGWANPLTGSFDDPRSLGSDGRPFGPLPKDWAHYQGLYRYDNRIVIKYTVGDATILETYDLVESGEQPIVSRTLQISGTNKHLKLRVSP
;
A
#
# COMPACT_ATOMS: atom_id res chain seq x y z
N MET A 1 13.18 -38.52 20.24
CA MET A 1 14.61 -38.15 20.23
C MET A 1 14.69 -36.62 20.27
N LYS A 2 14.88 -36.03 21.47
CA LYS A 2 14.86 -34.56 21.66
C LYS A 2 16.31 -34.06 21.65
N GLN A 3 16.74 -33.37 20.60
CA GLN A 3 18.02 -32.66 20.59
C GLN A 3 17.86 -31.36 21.39
N ARG A 4 18.61 -31.24 22.50
CA ARG A 4 18.82 -30.00 23.23
C ARG A 4 20.12 -29.38 22.73
N ILE A 5 20.05 -28.17 22.17
CA ILE A 5 21.23 -27.37 21.83
C ILE A 5 21.75 -26.75 23.13
N LYS A 6 23.00 -27.08 23.51
CA LYS A 6 23.73 -26.42 24.61
C LYS A 6 24.46 -25.21 24.03
N LEU A 7 24.13 -24.02 24.52
CA LEU A 7 24.87 -22.79 24.25
C LEU A 7 25.88 -22.58 25.39
N ASN A 8 27.18 -22.66 25.11
CA ASN A 8 28.24 -22.31 26.06
C ASN A 8 28.59 -20.83 25.87
N ILE A 9 28.31 -19.99 26.87
CA ILE A 9 28.72 -18.59 26.92
C ILE A 9 29.99 -18.51 27.78
N TYR A 10 31.11 -18.09 27.19
CA TYR A 10 32.35 -17.81 27.92
C TYR A 10 32.33 -16.34 28.38
N PHE A 11 32.35 -16.12 29.69
CA PHE A 11 32.57 -14.79 30.27
C PHE A 11 34.07 -14.51 30.31
N LEU A 12 34.53 -13.53 29.51
CA LEU A 12 35.87 -12.99 29.59
C LEU A 12 35.83 -11.75 30.50
N THR A 13 36.38 -11.86 31.71
CA THR A 13 36.50 -10.74 32.66
C THR A 13 37.75 -9.94 32.33
N VAL A 14 37.58 -8.75 31.73
CA VAL A 14 38.67 -7.79 31.53
C VAL A 14 38.58 -6.73 32.61
N TYR A 15 39.59 -6.67 33.48
CA TYR A 15 39.80 -5.57 34.43
C TYR A 15 40.35 -4.36 33.68
N LEU A 16 39.64 -3.23 33.71
CA LEU A 16 40.11 -1.95 33.20
C LEU A 16 40.16 -0.94 34.35
N ALA A 17 41.37 -0.48 34.66
CA ALA A 17 41.65 0.54 35.65
C ALA A 17 41.06 1.89 35.21
N VAL A 18 40.27 2.51 36.09
CA VAL A 18 39.67 3.83 35.86
C VAL A 18 40.64 4.90 36.33
N THR A 19 41.33 5.54 35.40
CA THR A 19 41.95 6.86 35.61
C THR A 19 40.98 7.93 35.09
N GLY A 20 40.47 8.75 36.01
CA GLY A 20 39.53 9.83 35.70
C GLY A 20 40.21 10.96 34.93
N TYR A 21 39.73 11.22 33.73
CA TYR A 21 39.95 12.47 33.01
C TYR A 21 38.60 13.19 32.88
N LEU A 22 38.50 14.36 33.49
CA LEU A 22 37.38 15.29 33.32
C LEU A 22 37.41 15.83 31.89
N ILE A 23 36.52 15.33 31.03
CA ILE A 23 36.26 15.88 29.71
C ILE A 23 35.02 16.75 29.81
N THR A 24 35.22 18.06 29.69
CA THR A 24 34.16 19.04 29.51
C THR A 24 33.50 18.81 28.15
N PHE A 25 32.27 18.31 28.13
CA PHE A 25 31.46 18.26 26.91
C PHE A 25 31.01 19.67 26.55
N SER A 26 31.63 20.27 25.55
CA SER A 26 31.09 21.41 24.83
C SER A 26 30.06 20.87 23.83
N CYS A 27 28.79 21.25 23.96
CA CYS A 27 27.79 21.02 22.93
C CYS A 27 28.15 21.84 21.69
N THR A 28 28.84 21.23 20.74
CA THR A 28 28.82 21.66 19.35
C THR A 28 27.67 20.93 18.66
N ASP A 29 26.66 21.68 18.23
CA ASP A 29 25.71 21.25 17.19
C ASP A 29 26.55 20.82 15.97
N GLN A 30 26.74 19.52 15.80
CA GLN A 30 27.23 18.99 14.54
C GLN A 30 26.04 18.89 13.60
N GLN A 31 25.85 19.97 12.84
CA GLN A 31 25.08 19.92 11.62
C GLN A 31 25.84 18.99 10.66
N GLU A 32 25.36 17.76 10.48
CA GLU A 32 25.90 16.83 9.48
C GLU A 32 25.80 17.50 8.10
N ASP A 33 26.96 17.76 7.51
CA ASP A 33 27.12 18.34 6.18
C ASP A 33 27.04 17.19 5.17
N PHE A 34 25.88 17.05 4.51
CA PHE A 34 25.65 16.03 3.47
C PHE A 34 26.38 16.45 2.19
N GLY A 35 27.28 15.61 1.71
CA GLY A 35 28.11 15.89 0.54
C GLY A 35 27.31 15.81 -0.77
N LYS A 36 27.83 16.46 -1.82
CA LYS A 36 27.27 16.47 -3.20
C LYS A 36 27.09 15.09 -3.85
N ASP A 37 27.56 14.02 -3.22
CA ASP A 37 27.51 12.63 -3.71
C ASP A 37 26.50 11.73 -2.95
N ASP A 38 25.71 12.26 -2.02
CA ASP A 38 24.77 11.51 -1.16
C ASP A 38 23.41 11.18 -1.83
N TYR A 39 23.42 10.83 -3.11
CA TYR A 39 22.22 10.34 -3.78
C TYR A 39 21.95 8.87 -3.41
N ILE A 40 20.69 8.54 -3.12
CA ILE A 40 20.29 7.17 -2.75
C ILE A 40 20.49 6.20 -3.92
N LEU A 41 20.09 6.60 -5.13
CA LEU A 41 20.28 5.82 -6.35
C LEU A 41 21.52 6.25 -7.13
N SER A 42 22.28 5.25 -7.58
CA SER A 42 23.33 5.43 -8.59
C SER A 42 22.71 5.63 -9.98
N ILE A 43 23.45 6.28 -10.88
CA ILE A 43 23.02 6.48 -12.28
C ILE A 43 22.78 5.12 -12.98
N SER A 44 23.55 4.09 -12.64
CA SER A 44 23.37 2.73 -13.17
C SER A 44 22.07 2.04 -12.74
N ALA A 45 21.45 2.49 -11.64
CA ALA A 45 20.20 1.94 -11.14
C ALA A 45 18.96 2.60 -11.78
N LEU A 46 19.15 3.66 -12.57
CA LEU A 46 18.07 4.37 -13.23
C LEU A 46 17.67 3.68 -14.55
N PRO A 47 16.39 3.82 -14.98
CA PRO A 47 15.96 3.41 -16.31
C PRO A 47 16.84 4.00 -17.41
N GLU A 48 17.03 3.25 -18.51
CA GLU A 48 17.92 3.65 -19.59
C GLU A 48 17.58 5.03 -20.19
N TYR A 49 16.29 5.37 -20.26
CA TYR A 49 15.83 6.64 -20.79
C TYR A 49 16.35 7.86 -20.01
N GLU A 50 16.68 7.71 -18.71
CA GLU A 50 17.21 8.81 -17.87
C GLU A 50 18.58 9.32 -18.35
N ARG A 51 19.24 8.60 -19.26
CA ARG A 51 20.54 8.99 -19.84
C ARG A 51 20.42 9.92 -21.04
N ASN A 52 19.24 10.06 -21.63
CA ASN A 52 19.03 10.79 -22.88
C ASN A 52 17.88 11.81 -22.78
N ILE A 53 17.70 12.41 -21.60
CA ILE A 53 16.63 13.38 -21.36
C ILE A 53 16.97 14.76 -21.92
N ASP A 54 16.05 15.34 -22.68
CA ASP A 54 16.11 16.76 -23.06
C ASP A 54 15.70 17.63 -21.86
N HIS A 55 16.66 17.83 -20.95
CA HIS A 55 16.43 18.66 -19.77
C HIS A 55 16.13 20.13 -20.13
N ALA A 56 16.74 20.64 -21.20
CA ALA A 56 16.56 22.02 -21.62
C ALA A 56 15.16 22.25 -22.18
N GLY A 57 14.68 21.35 -23.04
CA GLY A 57 13.32 21.37 -23.57
C GLY A 57 12.26 21.25 -22.48
N LEU A 58 12.41 20.30 -21.55
CA LEU A 58 11.45 20.12 -20.44
C LEU A 58 11.41 21.31 -19.48
N ILE A 59 12.56 21.93 -19.17
CA ILE A 59 12.58 23.16 -18.37
C ILE A 59 11.91 24.30 -19.16
N GLY A 60 12.24 24.43 -20.45
CA GLY A 60 11.65 25.44 -21.34
C GLY A 60 10.13 25.35 -21.40
N TYR A 61 9.57 24.14 -21.54
CA TYR A 61 8.13 23.90 -21.48
C TYR A 61 7.50 24.45 -20.19
N THR A 62 8.13 24.20 -19.04
CA THR A 62 7.59 24.66 -17.75
C THR A 62 7.72 26.17 -17.50
N MET A 63 8.46 26.92 -18.33
CA MET A 63 8.58 28.37 -18.21
C MET A 63 7.29 29.11 -18.64
N GLU A 64 6.35 28.44 -19.31
CA GLU A 64 5.01 28.95 -19.62
C GLU A 64 4.05 28.91 -18.41
N TRP A 65 4.58 28.77 -17.18
CA TRP A 65 3.85 28.58 -15.92
C TRP A 65 2.65 29.51 -15.74
N GLU A 66 2.79 30.81 -16.04
CA GLU A 66 1.74 31.81 -15.82
C GLU A 66 0.57 31.65 -16.81
N GLU A 67 0.83 31.14 -18.02
CA GLU A 67 -0.14 31.06 -19.12
C GLU A 67 -0.80 29.68 -19.22
N ASP A 68 -0.10 28.59 -18.87
CA ASP A 68 -0.61 27.22 -18.93
C ASP A 68 -1.26 26.78 -17.61
N TRP A 69 -2.59 26.92 -17.53
CA TRP A 69 -3.34 26.46 -16.35
C TRP A 69 -3.35 24.94 -16.17
N GLN A 70 -3.21 24.16 -17.26
CA GLN A 70 -3.22 22.70 -17.18
C GLN A 70 -1.92 22.19 -16.59
N LEU A 71 -0.78 22.80 -16.96
CA LEU A 71 0.51 22.57 -16.32
C LEU A 71 0.41 22.80 -14.80
N ARG A 72 -0.16 23.93 -14.38
CA ARG A 72 -0.31 24.25 -12.95
C ARG A 72 -1.19 23.23 -12.22
N ASP A 73 -2.30 22.82 -12.83
CA ASP A 73 -3.21 21.83 -12.25
C ASP A 73 -2.52 20.47 -12.05
N ARG A 74 -1.84 19.96 -13.08
CA ARG A 74 -1.07 18.70 -13.00
C ARG A 74 0.05 18.79 -11.95
N ALA A 75 0.85 19.85 -12.00
CA ALA A 75 1.96 20.06 -11.08
C ALA A 75 1.49 20.16 -9.61
N THR A 76 0.37 20.85 -9.38
CA THR A 76 -0.28 20.95 -8.06
C THR A 76 -0.75 19.58 -7.57
N GLY A 77 -1.36 18.79 -8.45
CA GLY A 77 -1.79 17.42 -8.16
C GLY A 77 -0.61 16.53 -7.75
N ILE A 78 0.51 16.61 -8.48
CA ILE A 78 1.73 15.85 -8.16
C ILE A 78 2.30 16.30 -6.80
N TYR A 79 2.40 17.61 -6.54
CA TYR A 79 2.92 18.11 -5.26
C TYR A 79 2.06 17.64 -4.08
N ARG A 80 0.73 17.77 -4.19
CA ARG A 80 -0.21 17.38 -3.13
C ARG A 80 -0.12 15.89 -2.79
N THR A 81 -0.02 15.04 -3.80
CA THR A 81 -0.03 13.58 -3.63
C THR A 81 1.33 13.02 -3.22
N SER A 82 2.43 13.58 -3.75
CA SER A 82 3.77 12.96 -3.64
C SER A 82 4.72 13.71 -2.70
N CYS A 83 4.51 15.01 -2.45
CA CYS A 83 5.51 15.87 -1.78
C CYS A 83 4.98 16.55 -0.50
N PHE A 84 3.70 16.96 -0.49
CA PHE A 84 3.12 17.82 0.52
C PHE A 84 3.19 17.23 1.93
N ASN A 85 2.93 15.94 2.09
CA ASN A 85 2.97 15.28 3.40
C ASN A 85 4.31 15.45 4.12
N CYS A 86 5.41 15.50 3.37
CA CYS A 86 6.75 15.69 3.92
C CYS A 86 7.12 17.16 4.01
N HIS A 87 6.95 17.93 2.93
CA HIS A 87 7.48 19.30 2.80
C HIS A 87 6.49 20.39 3.26
N GLY A 88 5.18 20.19 3.06
CA GLY A 88 4.13 21.16 3.38
C GLY A 88 4.20 22.44 2.54
N ASN A 89 3.68 23.53 3.09
CA ASN A 89 3.78 24.89 2.53
C ASN A 89 3.92 25.92 3.67
N ASN A 90 3.90 27.21 3.33
CA ASN A 90 4.07 28.29 4.30
C ASN A 90 2.97 28.34 5.39
N GLU A 91 1.78 27.82 5.10
CA GLU A 91 0.65 27.82 6.03
C GLU A 91 0.61 26.53 6.87
N GLN A 92 0.89 25.40 6.24
CA GLN A 92 0.85 24.07 6.82
C GLN A 92 2.20 23.37 6.60
N PRO A 93 3.11 23.42 7.59
CA PRO A 93 4.35 22.67 7.53
C PRO A 93 4.10 21.17 7.39
N GLY A 94 4.96 20.49 6.63
CA GLY A 94 4.87 19.05 6.45
C GLY A 94 5.22 18.27 7.72
N SER A 95 4.93 16.97 7.69
CA SER A 95 5.09 16.07 8.83
C SER A 95 6.54 15.73 9.17
N LEU A 96 7.48 15.92 8.24
CA LEU A 96 8.90 15.65 8.45
C LEU A 96 9.65 16.93 8.87
N PRO A 97 10.10 17.06 10.14
CA PRO A 97 10.71 18.30 10.64
C PRO A 97 11.99 18.69 9.91
N ASN A 98 12.73 17.70 9.40
CA ASN A 98 14.00 17.88 8.71
C ASN A 98 13.86 18.00 7.18
N SER A 99 12.63 17.95 6.65
CA SER A 99 12.40 18.21 5.23
C SER A 99 12.70 19.67 4.90
N ASN A 100 13.18 19.92 3.68
CA ASN A 100 13.47 21.27 3.23
C ASN A 100 12.17 22.07 3.09
N LYS A 101 12.05 23.17 3.84
CA LYS A 101 10.93 24.11 3.71
C LYS A 101 11.23 25.08 2.58
N PHE A 102 10.68 24.81 1.40
CA PHE A 102 10.99 25.56 0.17
C PHE A 102 10.81 27.08 0.30
N TRP A 103 9.88 27.52 1.15
CA TRP A 103 9.57 28.92 1.42
C TRP A 103 10.51 29.61 2.42
N LYS A 104 11.52 28.93 2.98
CA LYS A 104 12.37 29.49 4.06
C LYS A 104 13.82 29.01 4.04
N ASP A 105 14.01 27.71 3.88
CA ASP A 105 15.30 27.05 4.10
C ASP A 105 16.23 27.21 2.89
N ASN A 106 17.53 27.04 3.12
CA ASN A 106 18.52 27.02 2.04
C ASN A 106 18.59 25.61 1.43
N PHE A 107 18.75 25.51 0.12
CA PHE A 107 18.81 24.21 -0.56
C PHE A 107 20.17 23.54 -0.33
N LYS A 108 20.14 22.32 0.23
CA LYS A 108 21.34 21.53 0.49
C LYS A 108 21.91 20.88 -0.78
N ASN A 109 21.06 20.56 -1.75
CA ASN A 109 21.44 19.84 -2.98
C ASN A 109 21.14 20.63 -4.26
N GLY A 110 21.36 21.95 -4.22
CA GLY A 110 21.12 22.87 -5.33
C GLY A 110 19.65 23.25 -5.51
N SER A 111 19.40 24.54 -5.78
CA SER A 111 18.05 25.08 -6.06
C SER A 111 17.76 25.25 -7.56
N ASP A 112 18.74 24.96 -8.43
CA ASP A 112 18.52 24.94 -9.87
C ASP A 112 17.64 23.75 -10.30
N PRO A 113 16.85 23.87 -11.38
CA PRO A 113 15.92 22.83 -11.80
C PRO A 113 16.56 21.46 -12.04
N TYR A 114 17.79 21.41 -12.54
CA TYR A 114 18.45 20.15 -12.84
C TYR A 114 18.95 19.45 -11.57
N SER A 115 19.43 20.21 -10.58
CA SER A 115 19.75 19.66 -9.26
C SER A 115 18.50 19.18 -8.50
N MET A 116 17.39 19.90 -8.61
CA MET A 116 16.09 19.43 -8.09
C MET A 116 15.64 18.15 -8.80
N TYR A 117 15.76 18.08 -10.13
CA TYR A 117 15.44 16.88 -10.93
C TYR A 117 16.24 15.66 -10.46
N ARG A 118 17.54 15.82 -10.24
CA ARG A 118 18.40 14.75 -9.73
C ARG A 118 17.98 14.31 -8.33
N THR A 119 17.57 15.25 -7.47
CA THR A 119 17.06 14.97 -6.12
C THR A 119 15.79 14.14 -6.17
N VAL A 120 14.80 14.54 -6.99
CA VAL A 120 13.54 13.79 -7.16
C VAL A 120 13.79 12.42 -7.78
N THR A 121 14.69 12.33 -8.76
CA THR A 121 14.98 11.09 -9.50
C THR A 121 15.75 10.08 -8.66
N ARG A 122 16.74 10.53 -7.89
CA ARG A 122 17.71 9.65 -7.25
C ARG A 122 17.54 9.57 -5.74
N GLY A 123 16.71 10.41 -5.13
CA GLY A 123 16.60 10.57 -3.69
C GLY A 123 17.85 11.22 -3.09
N PHE A 124 17.71 11.89 -1.94
CA PHE A 124 18.81 12.56 -1.27
C PHE A 124 18.59 12.57 0.25
N GLY A 125 19.60 12.12 1.00
CA GLY A 125 19.48 11.97 2.46
C GLY A 125 18.32 11.05 2.84
N GLN A 126 17.31 11.60 3.53
CA GLN A 126 16.09 10.86 3.94
C GLN A 126 14.96 10.95 2.91
N MET A 127 15.10 11.73 1.84
CA MET A 127 14.09 11.83 0.78
C MET A 127 14.24 10.65 -0.18
N PRO A 128 13.27 9.72 -0.26
CA PRO A 128 13.34 8.62 -1.21
C PRO A 128 13.28 9.12 -2.67
N PRO A 129 13.82 8.37 -3.63
CA PRO A 129 13.57 8.64 -5.05
C PRO A 129 12.08 8.49 -5.37
N HIS A 130 11.60 9.21 -6.38
CA HIS A 130 10.24 9.10 -6.91
C HIS A 130 10.25 8.48 -8.32
N PRO A 131 10.47 7.15 -8.44
CA PRO A 131 10.58 6.47 -9.73
C PRO A 131 9.26 6.33 -10.49
N HIS A 132 8.12 6.57 -9.82
CA HIS A 132 6.80 6.57 -10.44
C HIS A 132 6.51 7.82 -11.27
N LEU A 133 7.25 8.91 -11.04
CA LEU A 133 7.15 10.13 -11.84
C LEU A 133 8.03 10.01 -13.08
N VAL A 134 7.47 10.30 -14.25
CA VAL A 134 8.25 10.40 -15.49
C VAL A 134 8.98 11.75 -15.57
N PRO A 135 9.97 11.94 -16.46
CA PRO A 135 10.78 13.17 -16.50
C PRO A 135 9.97 14.45 -16.64
N SER A 136 8.93 14.46 -17.49
CA SER A 136 8.03 15.61 -17.62
C SER A 136 7.35 15.95 -16.29
N GLN A 137 6.70 14.99 -15.62
CA GLN A 137 6.06 15.18 -14.31
C GLN A 137 7.02 15.68 -13.23
N LYS A 138 8.29 15.22 -13.24
CA LYS A 138 9.31 15.73 -12.31
C LYS A 138 9.56 17.22 -12.53
N TYR A 139 9.68 17.66 -13.79
CA TYR A 139 9.85 19.08 -14.08
C TYR A 139 8.59 19.90 -13.80
N GLU A 140 7.40 19.36 -14.04
CA GLU A 140 6.14 20.01 -13.67
C GLU A 140 6.09 20.31 -12.16
N VAL A 141 6.36 19.32 -11.28
CA VAL A 141 6.36 19.56 -9.83
C VAL A 141 7.51 20.48 -9.39
N ILE A 142 8.66 20.43 -10.06
CA ILE A 142 9.76 21.37 -9.80
C ILE A 142 9.34 22.80 -10.15
N ALA A 143 8.60 23.00 -11.24
CA ALA A 143 8.05 24.29 -11.61
C ALA A 143 7.08 24.81 -10.55
N PHE A 144 6.16 23.96 -10.06
CA PHE A 144 5.29 24.31 -8.93
C PHE A 144 6.08 24.75 -7.70
N ILE A 145 7.09 23.98 -7.30
CA ILE A 145 7.90 24.33 -6.12
C ILE A 145 8.58 25.69 -6.35
N ARG A 146 9.17 25.91 -7.51
CA ARG A 146 9.90 27.16 -7.82
C ARG A 146 8.97 28.36 -7.86
N GLU A 147 7.87 28.27 -8.59
CA GLU A 147 6.98 29.40 -8.86
C GLU A 147 6.07 29.72 -7.66
N GLU A 148 5.51 28.70 -6.99
CA GLU A 148 4.53 28.90 -5.92
C GLU A 148 5.18 28.97 -4.53
N LEU A 149 6.24 28.19 -4.29
CA LEU A 149 6.82 28.08 -2.94
C LEU A 149 8.10 28.90 -2.75
N ILE A 150 8.92 29.05 -3.79
CA ILE A 150 10.21 29.76 -3.70
C ILE A 150 10.11 31.22 -4.16
N LYS A 151 9.58 31.49 -5.36
CA LYS A 151 9.68 32.80 -6.06
C LYS A 151 9.35 34.00 -5.18
N VAL A 152 8.24 33.93 -4.46
CA VAL A 152 7.77 35.02 -3.58
C VAL A 152 8.33 34.90 -2.16
N ASN A 153 8.36 33.70 -1.60
CA ASN A 153 8.61 33.51 -0.17
C ASN A 153 10.10 33.30 0.18
N ASN A 154 10.90 32.84 -0.78
CA ASN A 154 12.32 32.53 -0.60
C ASN A 154 13.17 32.98 -1.81
N PRO A 155 13.13 34.27 -2.19
CA PRO A 155 13.76 34.77 -3.42
C PRO A 155 15.28 34.59 -3.47
N LYS A 156 15.94 34.43 -2.31
CA LYS A 156 17.39 34.14 -2.23
C LYS A 156 17.76 32.75 -2.78
N GLU A 157 16.83 31.80 -2.75
CA GLU A 157 17.03 30.44 -3.28
C GLU A 157 16.40 30.29 -4.68
N TYR A 158 15.71 31.33 -5.17
CA TYR A 158 15.09 31.29 -6.50
C TYR A 158 16.16 31.38 -7.59
N PHE A 159 16.42 30.26 -8.26
CA PHE A 159 17.36 30.20 -9.36
C PHE A 159 16.72 30.72 -10.66
N TYR A 160 17.33 31.73 -11.28
CA TYR A 160 16.89 32.27 -12.57
C TYR A 160 17.42 31.40 -13.73
N VAL A 161 16.50 30.95 -14.59
CA VAL A 161 16.84 30.13 -15.76
C VAL A 161 17.05 31.06 -16.95
N ASP A 162 18.28 31.07 -17.48
CA ASP A 162 18.65 31.80 -18.69
C ASP A 162 19.16 30.86 -19.79
N SER A 163 19.39 31.42 -20.99
CA SER A 163 19.88 30.64 -22.13
C SER A 163 21.27 30.03 -21.91
N SER A 164 22.11 30.63 -21.06
CA SER A 164 23.44 30.08 -20.74
C SER A 164 23.31 28.84 -19.87
N TYR A 165 22.40 28.87 -18.89
CA TYR A 165 22.10 27.72 -18.05
C TYR A 165 21.49 26.59 -18.88
N LEU A 166 20.49 26.88 -19.72
CA LEU A 166 19.87 25.87 -20.59
C LEU A 166 20.90 25.20 -21.51
N ALA A 167 21.83 25.98 -22.10
CA ALA A 167 22.90 25.45 -22.94
C ALA A 167 23.95 24.63 -22.16
N SER A 168 24.04 24.79 -20.84
CA SER A 168 24.99 24.05 -19.98
C SER A 168 24.48 22.67 -19.55
N LEU A 169 23.19 22.38 -19.76
CA LEU A 169 22.56 21.13 -19.34
C LEU A 169 23.06 19.94 -20.17
N PRO A 170 23.04 18.71 -19.60
CA PRO A 170 23.30 17.51 -20.37
C PRO A 170 22.40 17.44 -21.58
N GLN A 171 23.00 17.13 -22.72
CA GLN A 171 22.28 17.00 -23.98
C GLN A 171 21.50 15.68 -23.99
N GLY A 172 20.27 15.75 -24.48
CA GLY A 172 19.41 14.60 -24.70
C GLY A 172 18.31 14.97 -25.68
N GLU A 173 17.60 13.96 -26.18
CA GLU A 173 16.57 14.12 -27.22
C GLU A 173 15.20 13.58 -26.78
N SER A 174 15.10 13.00 -25.58
CA SER A 174 13.89 12.34 -25.09
C SER A 174 13.20 13.13 -23.98
N GLU A 175 11.88 13.16 -23.99
CA GLU A 175 11.07 13.63 -22.86
C GLU A 175 10.82 12.51 -21.81
N GLY A 176 11.33 11.30 -22.07
CA GLY A 176 11.01 10.10 -21.31
C GLY A 176 9.68 9.45 -21.75
N PRO A 177 9.22 8.42 -21.02
CA PRO A 177 7.95 7.77 -21.30
C PRO A 177 6.76 8.68 -20.98
N LEU A 178 5.61 8.42 -21.62
CA LEU A 178 4.37 9.12 -21.31
C LEU A 178 3.92 8.82 -19.87
N PRO A 179 3.41 9.83 -19.13
CA PRO A 179 2.83 9.62 -17.80
C PRO A 179 1.79 8.52 -17.82
N GLN A 180 1.84 7.63 -16.83
CA GLN A 180 0.80 6.62 -16.61
C GLN A 180 -0.05 7.04 -15.41
N PRO A 181 -1.34 6.70 -15.38
CA PRO A 181 -2.15 6.83 -14.17
C PRO A 181 -1.46 6.07 -13.03
N TYR A 182 -1.19 6.77 -11.92
CA TYR A 182 -0.61 6.19 -10.72
C TYR A 182 -1.67 6.11 -9.65
N HIS A 183 -1.94 4.88 -9.20
CA HIS A 183 -2.90 4.59 -8.15
C HIS A 183 -2.13 3.87 -7.04
N PRO A 184 -1.59 4.60 -6.05
CA PRO A 184 -0.73 4.02 -5.01
C PRO A 184 -1.34 2.78 -4.34
N TRP A 185 -2.66 2.77 -4.20
CA TRP A 185 -3.41 1.69 -3.60
C TRP A 185 -3.56 0.45 -4.49
N SER A 186 -3.68 0.55 -5.82
CA SER A 186 -3.77 -0.62 -6.70
C SER A 186 -2.40 -1.07 -7.23
N ASP A 187 -1.42 -0.18 -7.24
CA ASP A 187 -0.08 -0.44 -7.78
C ASP A 187 0.87 -1.00 -6.70
N MET A 188 0.45 -0.99 -5.42
CA MET A 188 1.22 -1.54 -4.31
C MET A 188 1.23 -3.07 -4.30
N ASP A 189 2.41 -3.64 -4.06
CA ASP A 189 2.55 -5.07 -3.75
C ASP A 189 2.25 -5.32 -2.26
N TYR A 190 1.01 -5.72 -1.96
CA TYR A 190 0.58 -6.12 -0.60
C TYR A 190 1.07 -7.53 -0.20
N GLY A 191 1.85 -8.20 -1.04
CA GLY A 191 2.04 -9.65 -1.02
C GLY A 191 0.79 -10.38 -1.51
N ASN A 192 0.77 -11.71 -1.39
CA ASN A 192 -0.30 -12.55 -1.94
C ASN A 192 -1.59 -12.61 -1.11
N TRP A 193 -1.79 -11.67 -0.19
CA TRP A 193 -3.02 -11.58 0.60
C TRP A 193 -3.30 -10.16 1.05
N LEU A 194 -4.57 -9.84 1.25
CA LEU A 194 -5.01 -8.55 1.80
C LEU A 194 -6.22 -8.76 2.70
N ILE A 195 -6.25 -8.07 3.84
CA ILE A 195 -7.39 -8.12 4.79
C ILE A 195 -8.20 -6.85 4.68
N ARG A 196 -9.48 -6.98 4.31
CA ARG A 196 -10.46 -5.89 4.22
C ARG A 196 -11.88 -6.43 4.41
N CYS A 197 -12.86 -5.52 4.43
CA CYS A 197 -14.22 -5.87 4.09
C CYS A 197 -14.29 -6.11 2.57
N TYR A 198 -14.96 -7.17 2.14
CA TYR A 198 -15.19 -7.45 0.72
C TYR A 198 -16.66 -7.80 0.50
N GLU A 199 -17.27 -7.27 -0.54
CA GLU A 199 -18.43 -7.89 -1.17
C GLU A 199 -17.95 -8.92 -2.21
N MET A 200 -18.44 -10.15 -2.08
CA MET A 200 -18.24 -11.22 -3.06
C MET A 200 -19.26 -11.09 -4.20
N SER A 201 -18.87 -10.37 -5.25
CA SER A 201 -19.66 -10.00 -6.43
C SER A 201 -19.03 -10.44 -7.75
N ASP A 202 -19.85 -10.46 -8.80
CA ASP A 202 -19.43 -10.61 -10.19
C ASP A 202 -19.26 -9.22 -10.84
N SER A 203 -18.37 -9.08 -11.82
CA SER A 203 -18.13 -7.79 -12.50
C SER A 203 -19.32 -7.25 -13.28
N ASP A 204 -20.28 -8.11 -13.62
CA ASP A 204 -21.54 -7.80 -14.27
C ASP A 204 -22.72 -7.65 -13.29
N ASP A 205 -22.47 -7.73 -11.98
CA ASP A 205 -23.49 -7.42 -10.98
C ASP A 205 -23.96 -5.95 -11.09
N PRO A 206 -25.22 -5.66 -10.76
CA PRO A 206 -25.73 -4.29 -10.76
C PRO A 206 -24.87 -3.36 -9.91
N PRO A 207 -24.71 -2.07 -10.27
CA PRO A 207 -23.94 -1.10 -9.49
C PRO A 207 -24.38 -1.05 -8.02
N LYS A 208 -23.47 -0.65 -7.13
CA LYS A 208 -23.79 -0.43 -5.72
C LYS A 208 -24.91 0.58 -5.59
N VAL A 209 -25.88 0.27 -4.74
CA VAL A 209 -26.84 1.26 -4.28
C VAL A 209 -26.15 2.01 -3.14
N ILE A 210 -25.86 3.29 -3.35
CA ILE A 210 -25.21 4.17 -2.38
C ILE A 210 -26.03 5.46 -2.30
N SER A 211 -26.45 5.84 -1.10
CA SER A 211 -27.16 7.08 -0.88
C SER A 211 -26.21 8.27 -1.02
N THR A 212 -26.54 9.20 -1.91
CA THR A 212 -25.74 10.44 -2.12
C THR A 212 -26.42 11.68 -1.56
N GLU A 213 -27.67 11.56 -1.08
CA GLU A 213 -28.48 12.67 -0.60
C GLU A 213 -29.05 12.39 0.80
N GLY A 214 -29.10 13.41 1.66
CA GLY A 214 -29.61 13.35 3.02
C GLY A 214 -28.54 13.59 4.10
N SER A 215 -28.98 14.02 5.29
CA SER A 215 -28.12 14.13 6.49
C SER A 215 -28.93 13.82 7.76
N PRO A 216 -28.74 12.64 8.38
CA PRO A 216 -27.82 11.58 7.96
C PRO A 216 -28.26 10.93 6.65
N LEU A 217 -27.33 10.31 5.94
CA LEU A 217 -27.65 9.47 4.79
C LEU A 217 -28.58 8.32 5.24
N PRO A 218 -29.59 7.95 4.44
CA PRO A 218 -30.37 6.74 4.68
C PRO A 218 -29.48 5.50 4.76
N ASN A 219 -29.86 4.53 5.58
CA ASN A 219 -29.20 3.22 5.59
C ASN A 219 -29.63 2.43 4.35
N GLU A 220 -28.68 1.92 3.59
CA GLU A 220 -28.93 0.99 2.51
C GLU A 220 -29.32 -0.41 3.03
N ASP A 221 -30.18 -1.10 2.28
CA ASP A 221 -30.48 -2.51 2.53
C ASP A 221 -29.39 -3.40 1.93
N TYR A 222 -28.51 -3.90 2.79
CA TYR A 222 -27.47 -4.85 2.41
C TYR A 222 -27.78 -6.30 2.83
N SER A 223 -29.05 -6.64 3.10
CA SER A 223 -29.45 -7.98 3.55
C SER A 223 -29.10 -9.10 2.55
N GLN A 224 -29.00 -8.76 1.26
CA GLN A 224 -28.66 -9.70 0.18
C GLN A 224 -27.19 -9.62 -0.27
N VAL A 225 -26.39 -8.74 0.33
CA VAL A 225 -25.00 -8.52 -0.09
C VAL A 225 -24.08 -9.51 0.62
N ASN A 226 -23.34 -10.32 -0.14
CA ASN A 226 -22.46 -11.35 0.40
C ASN A 226 -21.14 -10.77 0.92
N PHE A 227 -21.20 -10.14 2.10
CA PHE A 227 -20.03 -9.57 2.75
C PHE A 227 -19.14 -10.60 3.43
N ALA A 228 -17.84 -10.40 3.32
CA ALA A 228 -16.84 -10.85 4.27
C ALA A 228 -16.33 -9.62 5.05
N TYR A 229 -16.93 -9.34 6.21
CA TYR A 229 -16.62 -8.13 7.00
C TYR A 229 -15.16 -8.05 7.43
N LYS A 230 -14.56 -9.21 7.69
CA LYS A 230 -13.13 -9.39 7.95
C LYS A 230 -12.56 -10.47 7.05
N GLY A 231 -12.61 -10.18 5.75
CA GLY A 231 -12.11 -11.07 4.73
C GLY A 231 -10.58 -11.08 4.66
N ILE A 232 -10.01 -12.26 4.51
CA ILE A 232 -8.63 -12.53 4.11
C ILE A 232 -8.72 -12.99 2.66
N ALA A 233 -8.46 -12.07 1.72
CA ALA A 233 -8.33 -12.41 0.31
C ALA A 233 -6.94 -12.97 0.04
N VAL A 234 -6.83 -13.97 -0.84
CA VAL A 234 -5.60 -14.70 -1.15
C VAL A 234 -5.45 -14.83 -2.66
N ARG A 235 -4.29 -14.45 -3.19
CA ARG A 235 -3.92 -14.72 -4.59
C ARG A 235 -3.52 -16.20 -4.74
N LEU A 236 -4.05 -16.86 -5.77
CA LEU A 236 -3.82 -18.28 -6.03
C LEU A 236 -2.93 -18.53 -7.25
N ASP A 237 -2.95 -17.63 -8.24
CA ASP A 237 -2.06 -17.70 -9.39
C ASP A 237 -0.65 -17.18 -9.06
N LYS A 238 0.35 -17.66 -9.80
CA LYS A 238 1.75 -17.24 -9.64
C LYS A 238 2.01 -15.98 -10.44
N GLY A 239 2.85 -15.10 -9.92
CA GLY A 239 3.37 -13.94 -10.62
C GLY A 239 3.92 -12.89 -9.68
N GLU A 240 4.54 -11.86 -10.24
CA GLU A 240 4.97 -10.67 -9.50
C GLU A 240 3.78 -9.72 -9.23
N GLY A 241 3.98 -8.72 -8.37
CA GLY A 241 3.00 -7.66 -8.11
C GLY A 241 1.94 -7.99 -7.05
N GLY A 242 2.14 -9.07 -6.27
CA GLY A 242 1.27 -9.43 -5.16
C GLY A 242 -0.19 -9.66 -5.55
N ILE A 243 -1.12 -9.53 -4.60
CA ILE A 243 -2.54 -9.81 -4.81
C ILE A 243 -3.20 -8.86 -5.82
N ALA A 244 -2.75 -7.62 -5.93
CA ALA A 244 -3.34 -6.66 -6.88
C ALA A 244 -3.15 -7.07 -8.35
N ALA A 245 -2.06 -7.80 -8.66
CA ALA A 245 -1.75 -8.30 -9.99
C ALA A 245 -2.26 -9.73 -10.25
N GLY A 246 -3.01 -10.32 -9.31
CA GLY A 246 -3.55 -11.66 -9.46
C GLY A 246 -4.67 -11.78 -10.49
N THR A 247 -5.02 -13.02 -10.77
CA THR A 247 -6.14 -13.39 -11.66
C THR A 247 -7.02 -14.52 -11.12
N ALA A 248 -6.60 -15.17 -10.04
CA ALA A 248 -7.40 -16.17 -9.33
C ALA A 248 -7.27 -15.97 -7.83
N PHE A 249 -8.40 -15.98 -7.13
CA PHE A 249 -8.44 -15.54 -5.74
C PHE A 249 -9.36 -16.42 -4.88
N ALA A 250 -8.99 -16.57 -3.61
CA ALA A 250 -9.83 -17.16 -2.57
C ALA A 250 -10.15 -16.12 -1.49
N LEU A 251 -11.34 -16.19 -0.91
CA LEU A 251 -11.73 -15.30 0.21
C LEU A 251 -12.14 -16.13 1.43
N PHE A 252 -11.55 -15.82 2.57
CA PHE A 252 -11.90 -16.40 3.87
C PHE A 252 -12.37 -15.31 4.84
N ASP A 253 -13.53 -15.49 5.46
CA ASP A 253 -14.08 -14.58 6.47
C ASP A 253 -13.72 -15.09 7.87
N HIS A 254 -12.85 -14.35 8.58
CA HIS A 254 -12.37 -14.79 9.88
C HIS A 254 -13.32 -14.51 11.05
N ASP A 255 -14.41 -13.77 10.84
CA ASP A 255 -15.46 -13.63 11.86
C ASP A 255 -16.33 -14.88 11.89
N LEU A 256 -16.65 -15.44 10.72
CA LEU A 256 -17.49 -16.63 10.55
C LEU A 256 -16.72 -17.94 10.36
N LEU A 257 -15.39 -17.87 10.27
CA LEU A 257 -14.50 -18.96 9.83
C LEU A 257 -15.02 -19.65 8.56
N ARG A 258 -15.50 -18.83 7.63
CA ARG A 258 -16.20 -19.24 6.42
C ARG A 258 -15.26 -19.08 5.24
N PHE A 259 -15.13 -20.15 4.45
CA PHE A 259 -14.59 -20.02 3.10
C PHE A 259 -15.67 -19.38 2.23
N VAL A 260 -15.52 -18.09 1.94
CA VAL A 260 -16.55 -17.26 1.33
C VAL A 260 -16.74 -17.65 -0.13
N GLY A 261 -15.66 -17.84 -0.87
CA GLY A 261 -15.73 -18.18 -2.28
C GLY A 261 -14.40 -18.06 -2.99
N VAL A 262 -14.46 -18.32 -4.30
CA VAL A 262 -13.36 -18.16 -5.24
C VAL A 262 -13.87 -17.34 -6.41
N TRP A 263 -13.05 -16.43 -6.92
CA TRP A 263 -13.31 -15.70 -8.15
C TRP A 263 -12.06 -15.64 -9.01
N THR A 264 -12.27 -15.50 -10.33
CA THR A 264 -11.19 -15.36 -11.30
C THR A 264 -11.50 -14.23 -12.29
N GLY A 265 -10.47 -13.61 -12.84
CA GLY A 265 -10.62 -12.49 -13.76
C GLY A 265 -9.45 -11.52 -13.67
N LYS A 266 -9.32 -10.64 -14.66
CA LYS A 266 -8.33 -9.57 -14.61
C LYS A 266 -8.83 -8.46 -13.69
N GLY A 267 -8.08 -8.20 -12.63
CA GLY A 267 -8.43 -7.25 -11.58
C GLY A 267 -8.78 -7.98 -10.29
N PHE A 268 -8.34 -7.41 -9.17
CA PHE A 268 -8.53 -8.00 -7.85
C PHE A 268 -9.85 -7.53 -7.21
N ILE A 269 -9.97 -6.22 -7.01
CA ILE A 269 -11.12 -5.51 -6.49
C ILE A 269 -11.29 -4.18 -7.23
N ASP A 270 -12.41 -3.50 -7.02
CA ASP A 270 -12.69 -2.17 -7.59
C ASP A 270 -11.95 -1.02 -6.88
N TRP A 271 -11.34 -1.31 -5.72
CA TRP A 271 -10.60 -0.36 -4.88
C TRP A 271 -11.45 0.79 -4.32
N GLU A 272 -12.77 0.64 -4.31
CA GLU A 272 -13.68 1.65 -3.78
C GLU A 272 -13.75 1.58 -2.25
N GLU A 273 -12.98 2.44 -1.59
CA GLU A 273 -12.95 2.59 -0.13
C GLU A 273 -12.20 3.87 0.26
N ILE A 274 -12.57 4.48 1.38
CA ILE A 274 -11.92 5.69 1.90
C ILE A 274 -10.40 5.53 2.10
N LEU A 275 -9.93 4.34 2.49
CA LEU A 275 -8.51 4.05 2.70
C LEU A 275 -7.76 3.70 1.39
N LEU A 276 -8.48 3.69 0.26
CA LEU A 276 -7.95 3.33 -1.05
C LEU A 276 -8.05 4.54 -1.97
N ASN A 277 -9.25 4.85 -2.45
CA ASN A 277 -9.51 5.89 -3.45
C ASN A 277 -10.29 7.10 -2.90
N ASP A 278 -10.27 7.32 -1.59
CA ASP A 278 -10.99 8.39 -0.85
C ASP A 278 -12.54 8.35 -0.96
N GLN A 279 -13.12 7.33 -1.58
CA GLN A 279 -14.58 7.23 -1.67
C GLN A 279 -15.19 6.86 -0.31
N HIS A 280 -16.15 7.67 0.12
CA HIS A 280 -16.88 7.48 1.37
C HIS A 280 -18.12 6.61 1.16
N ASN A 281 -18.61 6.00 2.26
CA ASN A 281 -19.86 5.23 2.30
C ASN A 281 -19.93 4.09 1.26
N THR A 282 -18.78 3.47 0.99
CA THR A 282 -18.66 2.34 0.07
C THR A 282 -17.71 1.29 0.66
N TYR A 283 -17.60 0.16 -0.03
CA TYR A 283 -16.76 -0.97 0.31
C TYR A 283 -16.23 -1.63 -0.97
N PRO A 284 -15.10 -2.35 -0.91
CA PRO A 284 -14.57 -3.04 -2.08
C PRO A 284 -15.46 -4.19 -2.57
N ARG A 285 -15.65 -4.27 -3.89
CA ARG A 285 -16.20 -5.43 -4.59
C ARG A 285 -15.11 -6.26 -5.24
N THR A 286 -15.30 -7.58 -5.28
CA THR A 286 -14.47 -8.45 -6.12
C THR A 286 -14.66 -8.10 -7.60
N VAL A 287 -13.55 -8.05 -8.35
CA VAL A 287 -13.55 -7.87 -9.81
C VAL A 287 -13.24 -9.20 -10.47
N GLY A 288 -14.04 -9.60 -11.45
CA GLY A 288 -13.96 -10.89 -12.13
C GLY A 288 -15.28 -11.64 -12.09
N GLN A 289 -15.19 -12.97 -12.06
CA GLN A 289 -16.30 -13.91 -12.08
C GLN A 289 -16.11 -14.94 -10.96
N ARG A 290 -17.07 -15.00 -10.06
CA ARG A 290 -17.13 -16.01 -9.00
C ARG A 290 -17.29 -17.38 -9.61
N GLN A 291 -16.47 -18.28 -9.12
CA GLN A 291 -16.56 -19.71 -9.43
C GLN A 291 -17.57 -20.39 -8.50
N PHE A 292 -17.62 -19.95 -7.24
CA PHE A 292 -18.69 -20.23 -6.30
C PHE A 292 -18.63 -19.25 -5.11
N ALA A 293 -19.72 -19.12 -4.36
CA ALA A 293 -19.75 -18.37 -3.12
C ALA A 293 -20.71 -18.98 -2.08
N ASN A 294 -20.21 -19.25 -0.88
CA ASN A 294 -21.01 -19.69 0.26
C ASN A 294 -21.84 -18.55 0.85
N PRO A 295 -23.04 -18.85 1.40
CA PRO A 295 -23.89 -17.86 2.06
C PRO A 295 -23.23 -17.29 3.33
N ILE A 296 -23.73 -16.15 3.81
CA ILE A 296 -23.26 -15.48 5.04
C ILE A 296 -23.75 -16.24 6.27
N THR A 297 -23.10 -17.37 6.54
CA THR A 297 -23.38 -18.27 7.67
C THR A 297 -22.05 -18.76 8.26
N PRO A 298 -22.03 -19.26 9.51
CA PRO A 298 -20.86 -19.94 10.06
C PRO A 298 -20.28 -20.98 9.09
N GLY A 299 -18.96 -20.98 8.89
CA GLY A 299 -18.31 -21.98 8.02
C GLY A 299 -18.33 -23.38 8.63
N TRP A 300 -18.38 -23.46 9.95
CA TRP A 300 -18.49 -24.69 10.73
C TRP A 300 -19.76 -24.68 11.55
N ALA A 301 -20.48 -25.79 11.57
CA ALA A 301 -21.61 -25.94 12.48
C ALA A 301 -21.12 -25.93 13.93
N ASN A 302 -21.97 -25.49 14.84
CA ASN A 302 -21.69 -25.48 16.26
C ASN A 302 -21.29 -26.90 16.71
N PRO A 303 -20.12 -27.10 17.33
CA PRO A 303 -19.66 -28.43 17.70
C PRO A 303 -20.55 -29.14 18.73
N LEU A 304 -21.39 -28.40 19.47
CA LEU A 304 -22.30 -28.93 20.48
C LEU A 304 -23.69 -29.24 19.91
N THR A 305 -24.24 -28.36 19.07
CA THR A 305 -25.62 -28.49 18.56
C THR A 305 -25.70 -29.03 17.14
N GLY A 306 -24.61 -28.93 16.37
CA GLY A 306 -24.58 -29.28 14.95
C GLY A 306 -25.35 -28.33 14.04
N SER A 307 -25.74 -27.15 14.53
CA SER A 307 -26.46 -26.10 13.79
C SER A 307 -25.51 -25.08 13.15
N PHE A 308 -25.96 -24.45 12.06
CA PHE A 308 -25.32 -23.30 11.41
C PHE A 308 -25.99 -21.96 11.76
N ASP A 309 -26.91 -21.93 12.73
CA ASP A 309 -27.59 -20.70 13.12
C ASP A 309 -26.58 -19.69 13.69
N ASP A 310 -26.54 -18.49 13.11
CA ASP A 310 -25.61 -17.44 13.51
C ASP A 310 -26.02 -16.84 14.88
N PRO A 311 -25.21 -17.03 15.94
CA PRO A 311 -25.58 -16.59 17.29
C PRO A 311 -25.15 -15.14 17.58
N ARG A 312 -24.51 -14.47 16.61
CA ARG A 312 -23.92 -13.15 16.83
C ARG A 312 -25.01 -12.10 17.06
N SER A 313 -24.69 -11.13 17.90
CA SER A 313 -25.61 -10.03 18.21
C SER A 313 -25.90 -9.20 16.95
N LEU A 314 -27.15 -8.80 16.78
CA LEU A 314 -27.54 -7.92 15.68
C LEU A 314 -27.21 -6.46 16.02
N GLY A 315 -26.65 -5.74 15.05
CA GLY A 315 -26.49 -4.30 15.10
C GLY A 315 -27.83 -3.57 14.96
N SER A 316 -27.80 -2.24 15.05
CA SER A 316 -28.97 -1.38 14.81
C SER A 316 -29.55 -1.50 13.39
N ASP A 317 -28.74 -1.99 12.46
CA ASP A 317 -29.09 -2.29 11.08
C ASP A 317 -29.65 -3.72 10.90
N GLY A 318 -29.81 -4.48 11.99
CA GLY A 318 -30.30 -5.86 11.96
C GLY A 318 -29.29 -6.89 11.46
N ARG A 319 -28.02 -6.50 11.25
CA ARG A 319 -26.98 -7.41 10.73
C ARG A 319 -26.14 -8.00 11.87
N PRO A 320 -25.71 -9.28 11.78
CA PRO A 320 -24.88 -9.86 12.82
C PRO A 320 -23.50 -9.18 12.90
N PHE A 321 -23.05 -8.87 14.11
CA PHE A 321 -21.83 -8.11 14.38
C PHE A 321 -20.80 -8.92 15.18
N GLY A 322 -19.53 -8.82 14.76
CA GLY A 322 -18.38 -9.42 15.44
C GLY A 322 -18.09 -10.87 15.04
N PRO A 323 -17.14 -11.53 15.73
CA PRO A 323 -16.78 -12.92 15.48
C PRO A 323 -17.75 -13.90 16.13
N LEU A 324 -17.69 -15.17 15.71
CA LEU A 324 -18.37 -16.27 16.41
C LEU A 324 -17.91 -16.39 17.88
N PRO A 325 -18.76 -16.95 18.76
CA PRO A 325 -18.36 -17.27 20.14
C PRO A 325 -17.10 -18.13 20.15
N LYS A 326 -16.12 -17.76 20.99
CA LYS A 326 -14.79 -18.42 21.02
C LYS A 326 -14.87 -19.94 21.25
N ASP A 327 -15.82 -20.41 22.05
CA ASP A 327 -16.02 -21.83 22.34
C ASP A 327 -16.60 -22.60 21.14
N TRP A 328 -17.23 -21.91 20.19
CA TRP A 328 -17.62 -22.49 18.91
C TRP A 328 -16.42 -22.52 17.97
N ALA A 329 -15.84 -21.35 17.71
CA ALA A 329 -14.84 -21.16 16.68
C ALA A 329 -13.97 -19.93 17.01
N HIS A 330 -12.65 -20.03 16.80
CA HIS A 330 -11.73 -18.94 17.14
C HIS A 330 -10.61 -18.80 16.11
N TYR A 331 -10.55 -17.67 15.41
CA TYR A 331 -9.41 -17.31 14.56
C TYR A 331 -8.14 -17.08 15.37
N GLN A 332 -7.05 -17.81 15.09
CA GLN A 332 -5.81 -17.75 15.86
C GLN A 332 -4.64 -17.09 15.13
N GLY A 333 -4.78 -16.83 13.82
CA GLY A 333 -3.78 -16.10 13.06
C GLY A 333 -3.55 -16.65 11.66
N LEU A 334 -2.56 -16.06 10.99
CA LEU A 334 -2.14 -16.38 9.64
C LEU A 334 -0.62 -16.59 9.66
N TYR A 335 -0.18 -17.69 9.06
CA TYR A 335 1.22 -17.99 8.81
C TYR A 335 1.53 -17.81 7.33
N ARG A 336 2.76 -17.38 7.04
CA ARG A 336 3.28 -17.27 5.66
C ARG A 336 4.35 -18.33 5.46
N TYR A 337 4.29 -19.01 4.32
CA TYR A 337 5.35 -19.90 3.86
C TYR A 337 5.52 -19.70 2.35
N ASP A 338 6.61 -19.04 1.96
CA ASP A 338 6.83 -18.58 0.59
C ASP A 338 5.62 -17.75 0.10
N ASN A 339 5.03 -18.10 -1.03
CA ASN A 339 3.88 -17.44 -1.62
C ASN A 339 2.53 -17.92 -1.07
N ARG A 340 2.52 -18.88 -0.13
CA ARG A 340 1.31 -19.44 0.47
C ARG A 340 1.01 -18.81 1.82
N ILE A 341 -0.28 -18.71 2.12
CA ILE A 341 -0.76 -18.45 3.47
C ILE A 341 -1.38 -19.70 4.08
N VAL A 342 -1.25 -19.84 5.39
CA VAL A 342 -1.92 -20.87 6.17
C VAL A 342 -2.69 -20.18 7.27
N ILE A 343 -4.01 -20.32 7.24
CA ILE A 343 -4.92 -19.76 8.22
C ILE A 343 -5.07 -20.76 9.36
N LYS A 344 -4.88 -20.31 10.60
CA LYS A 344 -5.04 -21.14 11.80
C LYS A 344 -6.21 -20.68 12.63
N TYR A 345 -7.03 -21.63 13.03
CA TYR A 345 -8.17 -21.38 13.91
C TYR A 345 -8.56 -22.64 14.69
N THR A 346 -9.48 -22.51 15.63
CA THR A 346 -10.10 -23.65 16.32
C THR A 346 -11.58 -23.77 16.01
N VAL A 347 -12.09 -24.99 16.13
CA VAL A 347 -13.51 -25.33 16.07
C VAL A 347 -13.81 -26.28 17.23
N GLY A 348 -14.42 -25.75 18.30
CA GLY A 348 -14.41 -26.38 19.61
C GLY A 348 -12.97 -26.69 20.04
N ASP A 349 -12.70 -27.95 20.36
CA ASP A 349 -11.37 -28.42 20.78
C ASP A 349 -10.41 -28.67 19.59
N ALA A 350 -10.93 -28.71 18.35
CA ALA A 350 -10.12 -29.01 17.18
C ALA A 350 -9.26 -27.81 16.77
N THR A 351 -8.00 -28.07 16.41
CA THR A 351 -7.14 -27.11 15.72
C THR A 351 -7.17 -27.37 14.22
N ILE A 352 -7.40 -26.31 13.45
CA ILE A 352 -7.48 -26.32 11.99
C ILE A 352 -6.35 -25.47 11.40
N LEU A 353 -5.65 -26.02 10.41
CA LEU A 353 -4.83 -25.26 9.48
C LEU A 353 -5.49 -25.35 8.09
N GLU A 354 -5.74 -24.20 7.47
CA GLU A 354 -6.44 -24.09 6.20
C GLU A 354 -5.59 -23.31 5.19
N THR A 355 -5.51 -23.82 3.96
CA THR A 355 -4.82 -23.15 2.84
C THR A 355 -5.51 -23.45 1.52
N TYR A 356 -5.21 -22.63 0.52
CA TYR A 356 -5.82 -22.67 -0.81
C TYR A 356 -4.72 -22.68 -1.88
N ASP A 357 -4.91 -23.50 -2.91
CA ASP A 357 -4.00 -23.56 -4.06
C ASP A 357 -4.80 -23.63 -5.36
N LEU A 358 -4.29 -22.98 -6.41
CA LEU A 358 -4.73 -23.22 -7.78
C LEU A 358 -4.02 -24.46 -8.32
N VAL A 359 -4.78 -25.52 -8.58
CA VAL A 359 -4.28 -26.79 -9.13
C VAL A 359 -4.18 -26.70 -10.65
N GLU A 360 -5.21 -26.14 -11.29
CA GLU A 360 -5.26 -25.94 -12.74
C GLU A 360 -5.81 -24.55 -13.04
N SER A 361 -5.14 -23.84 -13.96
CA SER A 361 -5.57 -22.55 -14.49
C SER A 361 -6.24 -22.75 -15.85
N GLY A 362 -7.28 -21.99 -16.16
CA GLY A 362 -7.95 -22.04 -17.46
C GLY A 362 -9.39 -21.56 -17.36
N GLU A 363 -10.23 -21.92 -18.35
CA GLU A 363 -11.66 -21.60 -18.35
C GLU A 363 -12.41 -22.28 -17.19
N GLN A 364 -11.93 -23.42 -16.72
CA GLN A 364 -12.45 -24.11 -15.53
C GLN A 364 -11.34 -24.28 -14.50
N PRO A 365 -11.05 -23.24 -13.70
CA PRO A 365 -9.98 -23.29 -12.71
C PRO A 365 -10.31 -24.33 -11.64
N ILE A 366 -9.33 -25.17 -11.30
CA ILE A 366 -9.45 -26.12 -10.20
C ILE A 366 -8.75 -25.53 -8.98
N VAL A 367 -9.54 -25.20 -7.95
CA VAL A 367 -9.03 -24.72 -6.67
C VAL A 367 -9.10 -25.83 -5.63
N SER A 368 -8.00 -26.06 -4.92
CA SER A 368 -7.97 -26.96 -3.77
C SER A 368 -8.06 -26.19 -2.47
N ARG A 369 -8.87 -26.71 -1.55
CA ARG A 369 -8.95 -26.27 -0.15
C ARG A 369 -8.39 -27.38 0.72
N THR A 370 -7.24 -27.15 1.35
CA THR A 370 -6.58 -28.14 2.19
C THR A 370 -6.81 -27.81 3.66
N LEU A 371 -7.32 -28.79 4.41
CA LEU A 371 -7.60 -28.69 5.85
C LEU A 371 -6.78 -29.74 6.61
N GLN A 372 -5.92 -29.29 7.52
CA GLN A 372 -5.30 -30.17 8.50
C GLN A 372 -6.03 -30.01 9.83
N ILE A 373 -6.68 -31.08 10.27
CA ILE A 373 -7.51 -31.11 11.48
C ILE A 373 -6.82 -31.96 12.53
N SER A 374 -6.72 -31.45 13.75
CA SER A 374 -6.12 -32.17 14.88
C SER A 374 -6.81 -31.83 16.20
N GLY A 375 -6.61 -32.66 17.23
CA GLY A 375 -7.05 -32.35 18.60
C GLY A 375 -8.53 -32.58 18.91
N THR A 376 -9.28 -33.31 18.08
CA THR A 376 -10.70 -33.61 18.34
C THR A 376 -11.04 -35.09 18.18
N ASN A 377 -11.96 -35.55 19.03
CA ASN A 377 -12.65 -36.85 18.94
C ASN A 377 -14.16 -36.68 18.62
N LYS A 378 -14.62 -35.44 18.41
CA LYS A 378 -16.01 -35.11 18.08
C LYS A 378 -16.18 -35.01 16.57
N HIS A 379 -17.35 -35.38 16.07
CA HIS A 379 -17.72 -35.12 14.67
C HIS A 379 -17.90 -33.62 14.44
N LEU A 380 -17.20 -33.08 13.44
CA LEU A 380 -17.35 -31.70 12.99
C LEU A 380 -18.13 -31.68 11.67
N LYS A 381 -18.91 -30.62 11.45
CA LYS A 381 -19.59 -30.37 10.17
C LYS A 381 -19.09 -29.06 9.57
N LEU A 382 -18.62 -29.13 8.34
CA LEU A 382 -18.11 -28.00 7.57
C LEU A 382 -19.05 -27.72 6.40
N ARG A 383 -19.34 -26.44 6.14
CA ARG A 383 -19.96 -26.03 4.89
C ARG A 383 -18.89 -26.00 3.80
N VAL A 384 -19.05 -26.87 2.80
CA VAL A 384 -18.10 -27.02 1.68
C VAL A 384 -18.53 -26.16 0.49
N SER A 385 -19.82 -26.16 0.18
CA SER A 385 -20.45 -25.43 -0.91
C SER A 385 -21.85 -24.94 -0.48
N PRO A 386 -22.51 -24.06 -1.27
CA PRO A 386 -23.81 -23.47 -0.96
C PRO A 386 -24.89 -24.47 -0.56
#